data_AF-A0A178M6U9-F1
#
_entry.id   AF-A0A178M6U9-F1
#
_cell.length_a   1.000
_cell.length_b   1.000
_cell.length_c   1.000
_cell.angle_alpha   90.00
_cell.angle_beta   90.00
_cell.angle_gamma   90.00
#
_symmetry.space_group_name_H-M   'P 1'
#
loop_
_entity.id
_entity.type
_entity.pdbx_description
1 polymer ?
#
loop_
_entity_poly.entity_id
_entity_poly.type
_entity_poly.pdbx_seq_one_letter_code
_entity_poly.pdbx_strand_id
1 'polypeptide(L)'
;MLAAPVLDLPAPSARRRFKAAPLVLSALVHLALAIAWLGFPIPQIKDPEPPSVAVELVPPPAQKPAPPADQGGAKPQPEKDGRAIPQLEQGELAQRSSPAPAKETTAPSAVVATPAEKLAAVKKPAPVTQNERDFVLSQVVRQWKPPKELAAYDRADMRVAVTVRADGYFAEIYDSRRPWNPDEVFDGYSQLHPQSIQRRTIDALYRAIRQAQPLKLPDALRAKAPFAVRLDFRFKDAR
;
A
#
# COMPACT_ATOMS: atom_id res chain seq x y z
N MET A 1 10.28 -20.75 21.15
CA MET A 1 10.16 -20.90 19.68
C MET A 1 10.21 -19.52 19.09
N LEU A 2 11.32 -19.15 18.44
CA LEU A 2 11.61 -17.78 18.00
C LEU A 2 11.22 -17.63 16.53
N ALA A 3 10.37 -16.65 16.25
CA ALA A 3 9.87 -16.34 14.91
C ALA A 3 10.90 -15.48 14.17
N ALA A 4 11.48 -16.03 13.11
CA ALA A 4 12.41 -15.32 12.23
C ALA A 4 11.80 -14.00 11.72
N PRO A 5 12.58 -12.92 11.57
CA PRO A 5 12.13 -11.74 10.85
C PRO A 5 11.82 -12.17 9.41
N VAL A 6 10.53 -12.11 9.04
CA VAL A 6 10.08 -12.40 7.69
C VAL A 6 10.47 -11.21 6.82
N LEU A 7 11.67 -11.29 6.24
CA LEU A 7 12.03 -10.47 5.09
C LEU A 7 11.25 -11.05 3.90
N ASP A 8 10.01 -10.61 3.75
CA ASP A 8 9.15 -11.02 2.63
C ASP A 8 9.64 -10.32 1.36
N LEU A 9 10.73 -10.84 0.78
CA LEU A 9 11.18 -10.44 -0.54
C LEU A 9 10.24 -11.12 -1.53
N PRO A 10 9.29 -10.39 -2.17
CA PRO A 10 8.55 -10.99 -3.26
C PRO A 10 9.54 -11.47 -4.30
N ALA A 11 9.24 -12.61 -4.93
CA ALA A 11 10.04 -13.16 -6.01
C ALA A 11 10.43 -12.02 -6.97
N PRO A 12 11.71 -11.92 -7.37
CA PRO A 12 12.21 -10.80 -8.16
C PRO A 12 11.27 -10.60 -9.33
N SER A 13 10.66 -9.42 -9.40
CA SER A 13 9.76 -9.12 -10.51
C SER A 13 10.60 -9.23 -11.79
N ALA A 14 10.37 -10.29 -12.57
CA ALA A 14 11.12 -10.59 -13.79
C ALA A 14 10.88 -9.57 -14.92
N ARG A 15 10.46 -8.35 -14.58
CA ARG A 15 10.00 -7.30 -15.49
C ARG A 15 11.11 -6.49 -16.15
N ARG A 16 12.40 -6.73 -15.85
CA ARG A 16 13.50 -5.94 -16.43
C ARG A 16 14.31 -6.59 -17.54
N ARG A 17 14.12 -7.87 -17.87
CA ARG A 17 14.88 -8.53 -18.96
C ARG A 17 14.18 -8.61 -20.31
N PHE A 18 12.95 -8.12 -20.40
CA PHE A 18 12.10 -8.35 -21.56
C PHE A 18 11.50 -7.06 -22.12
N LYS A 19 12.32 -6.02 -22.35
CA LYS A 19 11.86 -4.85 -23.12
C LYS A 19 11.53 -5.20 -24.58
N ALA A 20 12.10 -6.29 -25.11
CA ALA A 20 11.83 -6.77 -26.47
C ALA A 20 10.77 -7.89 -26.55
N ALA A 21 10.42 -8.55 -25.43
CA ALA A 21 9.43 -9.62 -25.47
C ALA A 21 8.03 -9.20 -25.95
N PRO A 22 7.49 -8.01 -25.64
CA PRO A 22 6.18 -7.65 -26.18
C PRO A 22 6.21 -7.44 -27.70
N LEU A 23 7.35 -6.99 -28.26
CA LEU A 23 7.52 -6.85 -29.71
C LEU A 23 7.65 -8.20 -30.40
N VAL A 24 8.44 -9.12 -29.83
CA VAL A 24 8.59 -10.49 -30.36
C VAL A 24 7.27 -11.26 -30.25
N LEU A 25 6.56 -11.14 -29.13
CA LEU A 25 5.25 -11.77 -28.95
C LEU A 25 4.23 -11.18 -29.94
N SER A 26 4.22 -9.86 -30.12
CA SER A 26 3.36 -9.20 -31.12
C SER A 26 3.68 -9.72 -32.52
N ALA A 27 4.96 -9.77 -32.92
CA ALA A 27 5.36 -10.28 -34.22
C ALA A 27 4.95 -11.75 -34.42
N LEU A 28 5.10 -12.60 -33.39
CA LEU A 28 4.67 -14.00 -33.44
C LEU A 28 3.15 -14.14 -33.54
N VAL A 29 2.38 -13.33 -32.83
CA VAL A 29 0.90 -13.32 -32.93
C VAL A 29 0.46 -12.90 -34.33
N HIS A 30 1.05 -11.85 -34.90
CA HIS A 30 0.73 -11.39 -36.25
C HIS A 30 1.14 -12.42 -37.31
N LEU A 31 2.29 -13.08 -37.13
CA LEU A 31 2.74 -14.16 -38.01
C LEU A 31 1.78 -15.36 -37.95
N ALA A 32 1.35 -15.77 -36.76
CA ALA A 32 0.39 -16.85 -36.59
C ALA A 32 -0.97 -16.50 -37.22
N LEU A 33 -1.42 -15.25 -37.08
CA LEU A 33 -2.65 -14.78 -37.71
C LEU A 33 -2.54 -14.80 -39.25
N ALA A 34 -1.42 -14.34 -39.81
CA ALA A 34 -1.19 -14.38 -41.25
C ALA A 34 -1.19 -15.82 -41.79
N ILE A 35 -0.57 -16.76 -41.06
CA ILE A 35 -0.58 -18.19 -41.42
C ILE A 35 -2.00 -18.76 -41.37
N ALA A 36 -2.79 -18.41 -40.35
CA ALA A 36 -4.19 -18.84 -40.25
C ALA A 36 -5.04 -18.32 -41.42
N TRP A 37 -4.81 -17.09 -41.86
CA TRP A 37 -5.49 -16.51 -43.03
C TRP A 37 -5.08 -17.15 -44.37
N LEU A 38 -3.85 -17.65 -44.51
CA LEU A 38 -3.44 -18.40 -45.70
C LEU A 38 -3.98 -19.85 -45.72
N GLY A 39 -4.24 -20.44 -44.56
CA GLY A 39 -4.62 -21.86 -44.44
C GLY A 39 -6.12 -22.17 -44.53
N PHE A 40 -6.99 -21.18 -44.36
CA PHE A 40 -8.44 -21.37 -44.36
C PHE A 40 -9.11 -20.64 -45.52
N PRO A 41 -9.55 -21.34 -46.59
CA PRO A 41 -10.39 -20.72 -47.61
C PRO A 41 -11.71 -20.29 -46.96
N ILE A 42 -12.06 -19.01 -47.09
CA ILE A 42 -13.33 -18.47 -46.60
C ILE A 42 -14.46 -19.27 -47.28
N PRO A 43 -15.33 -19.95 -46.51
CA PRO A 43 -16.51 -20.58 -47.09
C PRO A 43 -17.37 -19.50 -47.72
N GLN A 44 -17.58 -19.59 -49.04
CA GLN A 44 -18.51 -18.74 -49.78
C GLN A 44 -19.90 -18.95 -49.19
N ILE A 45 -20.34 -18.02 -48.32
CA ILE A 45 -21.71 -17.98 -47.84
C ILE A 45 -22.56 -17.64 -49.07
N LYS A 46 -23.30 -18.62 -49.59
CA LYS A 46 -24.36 -18.36 -50.55
C LYS A 46 -25.38 -17.45 -49.88
N ASP A 47 -25.56 -16.25 -50.40
CA ASP A 47 -26.65 -15.37 -49.97
C ASP A 47 -27.99 -16.11 -50.11
N PRO A 48 -28.80 -16.19 -49.05
CA PRO A 48 -30.15 -16.72 -49.16
C PRO A 48 -31.00 -15.77 -49.99
N GLU A 49 -31.65 -16.33 -51.01
CA GLU A 49 -32.61 -15.67 -51.89
C GLU A 49 -33.72 -15.00 -51.04
N PRO A 50 -34.08 -13.73 -51.30
CA PRO A 50 -35.05 -13.03 -50.47
C PRO A 50 -36.44 -13.69 -50.57
N PRO A 51 -37.11 -13.98 -49.43
CA PRO A 51 -38.46 -14.50 -49.46
C PRO A 51 -39.41 -13.44 -50.04
N SER A 52 -40.20 -13.84 -51.03
CA SER A 52 -41.32 -13.06 -51.56
C SER A 52 -42.38 -12.91 -50.48
N VAL A 53 -42.35 -11.78 -49.77
CA VAL A 53 -43.40 -11.42 -48.80
C VAL A 53 -44.65 -11.02 -49.59
N ALA A 54 -45.63 -11.93 -49.63
CA ALA A 54 -46.99 -11.60 -50.00
C ALA A 54 -47.59 -10.68 -48.92
N VAL A 55 -47.84 -9.43 -49.28
CA VAL A 55 -48.47 -8.42 -48.42
C VAL A 55 -49.97 -8.63 -48.46
N GLU A 56 -50.56 -9.15 -47.38
CA GLU A 56 -52.00 -9.12 -47.15
C GLU A 56 -52.35 -7.85 -46.35
N LEU A 57 -53.01 -6.89 -47.03
CA LEU A 57 -53.47 -5.62 -46.49
C LEU A 57 -54.64 -5.85 -45.51
N VAL A 58 -54.44 -5.52 -44.22
CA VAL A 58 -55.55 -5.27 -43.29
C VAL A 58 -55.44 -3.84 -42.75
N PRO A 59 -56.50 -3.02 -42.84
CA PRO A 59 -56.46 -1.57 -42.59
C PRO A 59 -56.34 -1.17 -41.10
N PRO A 60 -55.80 0.02 -40.81
CA PRO A 60 -55.42 0.45 -39.46
C PRO A 60 -56.59 1.06 -38.65
N PRO A 61 -56.72 0.76 -37.34
CA PRO A 61 -57.46 1.62 -36.42
C PRO A 61 -56.59 2.78 -35.90
N ALA A 62 -57.26 3.92 -35.74
CA ALA A 62 -56.71 5.28 -35.67
C ALA A 62 -55.85 5.61 -34.42
N GLN A 63 -54.83 6.45 -34.66
CA GLN A 63 -54.01 7.11 -33.65
C GLN A 63 -54.80 8.18 -32.89
N LYS A 64 -54.69 8.19 -31.55
CA LYS A 64 -55.02 9.37 -30.73
C LYS A 64 -53.82 10.34 -30.74
N PRO A 65 -54.01 11.63 -31.05
CA PRO A 65 -52.92 12.62 -31.04
C PRO A 65 -52.62 13.13 -29.62
N ALA A 66 -51.39 13.57 -29.41
CA ALA A 66 -50.99 14.54 -28.37
C ALA A 66 -50.48 15.82 -29.08
N PRO A 67 -50.02 16.86 -28.35
CA PRO A 67 -50.68 17.89 -27.52
C PRO A 67 -50.66 19.27 -28.26
N PRO A 68 -51.07 20.45 -27.70
CA PRO A 68 -50.14 21.31 -26.93
C PRO A 68 -50.79 22.33 -25.93
N ALA A 69 -49.93 23.22 -25.41
CA ALA A 69 -50.02 24.15 -24.26
C ALA A 69 -50.79 25.48 -24.46
N ASP A 70 -50.99 26.24 -23.36
CA ASP A 70 -50.99 27.73 -23.20
C ASP A 70 -51.67 28.13 -21.87
N GLN A 71 -51.52 29.27 -21.18
CA GLN A 71 -50.56 30.39 -21.05
C GLN A 71 -51.08 31.29 -19.89
N GLY A 72 -50.21 32.10 -19.28
CA GLY A 72 -50.55 33.29 -18.48
C GLY A 72 -50.72 33.06 -16.96
N GLY A 73 -50.13 33.80 -16.03
CA GLY A 73 -49.43 35.09 -16.05
C GLY A 73 -50.08 36.06 -15.06
N ALA A 74 -49.39 36.43 -13.96
CA ALA A 74 -49.35 37.78 -13.33
C ALA A 74 -48.76 37.75 -11.89
N LYS A 75 -47.78 38.64 -11.65
CA LYS A 75 -47.17 39.06 -10.36
C LYS A 75 -47.95 40.30 -9.82
N PRO A 76 -47.86 40.73 -8.54
CA PRO A 76 -46.63 41.29 -7.93
C PRO A 76 -46.42 41.08 -6.39
N GLN A 77 -45.19 41.37 -5.92
CA GLN A 77 -44.67 41.50 -4.53
C GLN A 77 -45.29 42.70 -3.74
N PRO A 78 -45.03 43.00 -2.42
CA PRO A 78 -43.79 42.77 -1.62
C PRO A 78 -43.88 42.54 -0.06
N GLU A 79 -42.70 42.31 0.56
CA GLU A 79 -42.25 42.68 1.95
C GLU A 79 -42.88 42.00 3.20
N LYS A 80 -42.19 41.59 4.30
CA LYS A 80 -41.06 42.17 5.06
C LYS A 80 -40.46 41.18 6.10
N ASP A 81 -39.18 41.41 6.42
CA ASP A 81 -38.43 41.27 7.70
C ASP A 81 -38.36 39.96 8.53
N GLY A 82 -37.13 39.57 8.89
CA GLY A 82 -36.85 38.76 10.10
C GLY A 82 -35.54 37.97 10.08
N ARG A 83 -34.43 38.55 10.57
CA ARG A 83 -33.17 37.84 10.92
C ARG A 83 -33.40 36.84 12.07
N ALA A 84 -32.82 35.63 11.99
CA ALA A 84 -32.18 34.94 13.14
C ALA A 84 -31.53 33.57 12.78
N ILE A 85 -30.20 33.51 12.97
CA ILE A 85 -29.36 32.42 13.53
C ILE A 85 -29.25 31.07 12.76
N PRO A 86 -28.04 30.69 12.29
CA PRO A 86 -27.73 29.30 11.90
C PRO A 86 -27.53 28.43 13.16
N GLN A 87 -28.47 27.53 13.43
CA GLN A 87 -28.39 26.58 14.53
C GLN A 87 -27.65 25.32 14.06
N LEU A 88 -26.44 25.13 14.62
CA LEU A 88 -25.64 23.93 14.53
C LEU A 88 -26.38 22.79 15.24
N GLU A 89 -26.76 21.74 14.50
CA GLU A 89 -27.31 20.53 15.12
C GLU A 89 -26.22 19.82 15.92
N GLN A 90 -26.48 19.76 17.22
CA GLN A 90 -25.70 19.15 18.27
C GLN A 90 -26.11 17.67 18.33
N GLY A 91 -25.40 16.83 17.57
CA GLY A 91 -25.57 15.37 17.61
C GLY A 91 -24.66 14.74 18.66
N GLU A 92 -25.28 14.23 19.72
CA GLU A 92 -24.66 13.68 20.92
C GLU A 92 -23.71 12.49 20.68
N LEU A 93 -22.58 12.57 21.38
CA LEU A 93 -21.74 11.42 21.73
C LEU A 93 -22.42 10.59 22.82
N ALA A 94 -22.53 9.27 22.59
CA ALA A 94 -22.14 8.18 23.51
C ALA A 94 -23.17 7.05 23.66
N GLN A 95 -22.73 5.83 23.31
CA GLN A 95 -23.00 4.51 23.94
C GLN A 95 -22.50 3.44 22.93
N ARG A 96 -21.33 2.77 23.03
CA ARG A 96 -20.86 1.76 24.02
C ARG A 96 -22.02 0.83 24.45
N SER A 97 -22.08 -0.49 24.23
CA SER A 97 -21.06 -1.50 23.88
C SER A 97 -21.70 -2.84 23.46
N SER A 98 -21.06 -3.55 22.51
CA SER A 98 -20.82 -5.02 22.42
C SER A 98 -21.97 -6.02 22.12
N PRO A 99 -21.66 -7.28 21.72
CA PRO A 99 -20.76 -7.73 20.64
C PRO A 99 -21.44 -8.79 19.72
N ALA A 100 -21.01 -8.93 18.46
CA ALA A 100 -21.47 -10.00 17.57
C ALA A 100 -20.27 -10.78 16.97
N PRO A 101 -20.44 -12.09 16.70
CA PRO A 101 -19.37 -13.07 16.79
C PRO A 101 -18.50 -13.17 15.52
N ALA A 102 -17.32 -13.73 15.73
CA ALA A 102 -16.28 -14.01 14.75
C ALA A 102 -16.81 -14.69 13.48
N LYS A 103 -16.52 -14.08 12.34
CA LYS A 103 -16.29 -14.81 11.08
C LYS A 103 -14.81 -14.76 10.79
N GLU A 104 -14.18 -15.93 10.86
CA GLU A 104 -12.90 -16.22 10.25
C GLU A 104 -12.95 -15.83 8.77
N THR A 105 -12.22 -14.77 8.43
CA THR A 105 -11.71 -14.57 7.07
C THR A 105 -10.21 -14.45 7.21
N THR A 106 -9.54 -15.50 6.78
CA THR A 106 -8.10 -15.70 6.72
C THR A 106 -7.47 -14.55 5.93
N ALA A 107 -6.88 -13.58 6.64
CA ALA A 107 -5.97 -12.59 6.08
C ALA A 107 -4.53 -12.96 6.50
N PRO A 108 -3.53 -12.83 5.61
CA PRO A 108 -2.19 -13.34 5.85
C PRO A 108 -1.53 -12.58 7.01
N SER A 109 -1.09 -13.37 7.99
CA SER A 109 -0.52 -12.92 9.25
C SER A 109 0.83 -12.24 9.01
N ALA A 110 0.90 -10.93 9.24
CA ALA A 110 2.16 -10.20 9.30
C ALA A 110 2.87 -10.52 10.63
N VAL A 111 3.83 -11.43 10.58
CA VAL A 111 4.60 -11.87 11.75
C VAL A 111 5.59 -10.78 12.16
N VAL A 112 5.37 -10.22 13.34
CA VAL A 112 6.21 -9.19 13.99
C VAL A 112 7.36 -9.89 14.72
N ALA A 113 8.61 -9.54 14.40
CA ALA A 113 9.76 -9.92 15.21
C ALA A 113 9.62 -9.29 16.60
N THR A 114 9.39 -10.14 17.60
CA THR A 114 9.31 -9.78 19.02
C THR A 114 10.29 -10.69 19.75
N PRO A 115 11.25 -10.18 20.54
CA PRO A 115 12.01 -11.04 21.44
C PRO A 115 11.11 -11.46 22.60
N ALA A 116 10.81 -12.76 22.71
CA ALA A 116 10.45 -13.40 23.97
C ALA A 116 11.79 -13.80 24.64
N GLU A 117 12.12 -13.50 25.90
CA GLU A 117 11.25 -13.52 27.08
C GLU A 117 11.98 -12.84 28.27
N LYS A 118 11.19 -12.31 29.22
CA LYS A 118 11.53 -12.11 30.65
C LYS A 118 12.34 -10.88 31.06
N LEU A 119 11.73 -9.69 30.99
CA LEU A 119 11.98 -8.62 31.97
C LEU A 119 10.67 -8.02 32.47
N ALA A 120 10.57 -8.01 33.79
CA ALA A 120 9.47 -7.55 34.64
C ALA A 120 8.79 -6.27 34.16
N ALA A 121 7.46 -6.24 34.18
CA ALA A 121 6.59 -5.06 34.36
C ALA A 121 7.21 -3.70 33.98
N VAL A 122 7.72 -3.56 32.75
CA VAL A 122 8.21 -2.27 32.26
C VAL A 122 7.00 -1.50 31.77
N LYS A 123 6.70 -0.39 32.45
CA LYS A 123 5.68 0.60 32.06
C LYS A 123 5.65 0.72 30.54
N LYS A 124 4.48 0.48 29.94
CA LYS A 124 4.28 0.63 28.49
C LYS A 124 4.96 1.94 28.06
N PRO A 125 5.95 1.90 27.15
CA PRO A 125 6.64 3.11 26.73
C PRO A 125 5.61 4.11 26.22
N ALA A 126 5.84 5.40 26.51
CA ALA A 126 4.90 6.45 26.15
C ALA A 126 4.55 6.35 24.65
N PRO A 127 3.26 6.42 24.28
CA PRO A 127 2.87 6.31 22.88
C PRO A 127 3.48 7.45 22.07
N VAL A 128 4.29 7.09 21.09
CA VAL A 128 4.94 8.02 20.16
C VAL A 128 3.96 8.34 19.04
N THR A 129 3.80 9.62 18.73
CA THR A 129 2.96 10.08 17.62
C THR A 129 3.59 9.70 16.28
N GLN A 130 2.80 9.64 15.21
CA GLN A 130 3.32 9.31 13.88
C GLN A 130 4.45 10.26 13.44
N ASN A 131 4.27 11.57 13.61
CA ASN A 131 5.28 12.57 13.24
C ASN A 131 6.62 12.36 13.95
N GLU A 132 6.60 11.94 15.21
CA GLU A 132 7.80 11.66 15.99
C GLU A 132 8.51 10.38 15.50
N ARG A 133 7.75 9.35 15.09
CA ARG A 133 8.32 8.16 14.45
C ARG A 133 8.96 8.51 13.12
N ASP A 134 8.26 9.28 12.29
CA ASP A 134 8.71 9.71 10.97
C ASP A 134 9.96 10.60 11.07
N PHE A 135 10.06 11.41 12.13
CA PHE A 135 11.26 12.17 12.45
C PHE A 135 12.47 11.27 12.69
N VAL A 136 12.34 10.24 13.55
CA VAL A 136 13.43 9.28 13.80
C VAL A 136 13.77 8.51 12.53
N LEU A 137 12.76 8.03 11.81
CA LEU A 137 12.92 7.32 10.54
C LEU A 137 13.70 8.17 9.52
N SER A 138 13.37 9.46 9.40
CA SER A 138 14.05 10.37 8.46
C SER A 138 15.55 10.49 8.72
N GLN A 139 16.00 10.43 9.99
CA GLN A 139 17.42 10.48 10.33
C GLN A 139 18.13 9.19 9.93
N VAL A 140 17.49 8.04 10.10
CA VAL A 140 18.05 6.75 9.68
C VAL A 140 18.08 6.61 8.16
N VAL A 141 17.00 7.00 7.47
CA VAL A 141 16.90 6.95 6.00
C VAL A 141 17.97 7.82 5.34
N ARG A 142 18.34 8.98 5.92
CA ARG A 142 19.43 9.82 5.41
C ARG A 142 20.78 9.11 5.37
N GLN A 143 21.02 8.14 6.26
CA GLN A 143 22.25 7.34 6.30
C GLN A 143 22.12 6.03 5.51
N TRP A 144 20.93 5.71 5.03
CA TRP A 144 20.65 4.48 4.33
C TRP A 144 21.27 4.50 2.93
N LYS A 145 22.13 3.52 2.64
CA LYS A 145 22.71 3.30 1.30
C LYS A 145 22.27 1.92 0.78
N PRO A 146 21.19 1.83 0.00
CA PRO A 146 20.67 0.54 -0.43
C PRO A 146 21.62 -0.12 -1.45
N PRO A 147 21.77 -1.45 -1.43
CA PRO A 147 22.40 -2.17 -2.52
C PRO A 147 21.68 -1.88 -3.85
N LYS A 148 22.42 -1.73 -4.96
CA LYS A 148 21.84 -1.38 -6.27
C LYS A 148 20.83 -2.43 -6.75
N GLU A 149 21.03 -3.68 -6.36
CA GLU A 149 20.21 -4.84 -6.69
C GLU A 149 18.85 -4.80 -5.99
N LEU A 150 18.73 -4.05 -4.89
CA LEU A 150 17.47 -3.84 -4.19
C LEU A 150 16.43 -3.11 -5.07
N ALA A 151 16.88 -2.43 -6.13
CA ALA A 151 15.99 -1.78 -7.09
C ALA A 151 15.04 -2.76 -7.83
N ALA A 152 15.36 -4.06 -7.86
CA ALA A 152 14.48 -5.10 -8.40
C ALA A 152 13.32 -5.48 -7.46
N TYR A 153 13.38 -5.06 -6.20
CA TYR A 153 12.44 -5.39 -5.13
C TYR A 153 11.73 -4.12 -4.63
N ASP A 154 11.08 -3.40 -5.54
CA ASP A 154 10.36 -2.15 -5.27
C ASP A 154 9.19 -2.29 -4.28
N ARG A 155 8.66 -3.51 -4.12
CA ARG A 155 7.56 -3.84 -3.21
C ARG A 155 7.97 -4.39 -1.85
N ALA A 156 9.26 -4.67 -1.64
CA ALA A 156 9.69 -5.18 -0.36
C ALA A 156 9.72 -4.07 0.70
N ASP A 157 9.26 -4.43 1.90
CA ASP A 157 9.34 -3.63 3.11
C ASP A 157 10.11 -4.38 4.20
N MET A 158 10.66 -3.62 5.13
CA MET A 158 11.38 -4.17 6.27
C MET A 158 11.07 -3.33 7.50
N ARG A 159 10.82 -4.00 8.61
CA ARG A 159 10.29 -3.36 9.82
C ARG A 159 11.18 -3.68 11.00
N VAL A 160 11.57 -2.66 11.76
CA VAL A 160 12.45 -2.79 12.91
C VAL A 160 11.86 -2.03 14.09
N ALA A 161 11.79 -2.67 15.25
CA ALA A 161 11.43 -2.02 16.51
C ALA A 161 12.70 -1.60 17.25
N VAL A 162 12.81 -0.33 17.60
CA VAL A 162 13.96 0.23 18.33
C VAL A 162 13.48 1.05 19.51
N THR A 163 14.27 1.09 20.58
CA THR A 163 14.04 1.97 21.72
C THR A 163 15.03 3.13 21.68
N VAL A 164 14.54 4.36 21.77
CA VAL A 164 15.36 5.59 21.76
C VAL A 164 15.53 6.10 23.18
N ARG A 165 16.76 6.41 23.57
CA ARG A 165 17.12 6.98 24.88
C ARG A 165 17.22 8.52 24.81
N ALA A 166 17.27 9.16 25.98
CA ALA A 166 17.35 10.62 26.11
C ALA A 166 18.65 11.21 25.55
N ASP A 167 19.71 10.39 25.46
CA ASP A 167 21.01 10.76 24.88
C ASP A 167 21.00 10.75 23.33
N GLY A 168 19.87 10.41 22.70
CA GLY A 168 19.75 10.30 21.24
C GLY A 168 20.28 8.99 20.68
N TYR A 169 20.75 8.05 21.51
CA TYR A 169 21.17 6.74 21.05
C TYR A 169 20.00 5.75 21.11
N PHE A 170 20.09 4.71 20.29
CA PHE A 170 19.22 3.55 20.43
C PHE A 170 19.70 2.68 21.60
N ALA A 171 18.77 2.01 22.26
CA ALA A 171 19.06 1.09 23.34
C ALA A 171 19.53 -0.28 22.83
N GLU A 172 20.11 -1.05 23.74
CA GLU A 172 20.41 -2.49 23.57
C GLU A 172 21.28 -2.79 22.34
N ILE A 173 20.84 -3.74 21.51
CA ILE A 173 21.53 -4.32 20.35
C ILE A 173 21.72 -3.33 19.19
N TYR A 174 21.04 -2.19 19.22
CA TYR A 174 21.15 -1.12 18.21
C TYR A 174 22.09 0.02 18.62
N ASP A 175 22.66 0.02 19.83
CA ASP A 175 23.57 1.07 20.31
C ASP A 175 24.84 1.12 19.44
N SER A 176 25.14 2.29 18.86
CA SER A 176 26.29 2.45 17.95
C SER A 176 27.64 2.27 18.63
N ARG A 177 27.70 2.31 19.98
CA ARG A 177 28.92 2.12 20.78
C ARG A 177 29.27 0.66 21.02
N ARG A 178 28.35 -0.28 20.76
CA ARG A 178 28.61 -1.71 20.88
C ARG A 178 29.47 -2.24 19.72
N PRO A 179 30.17 -3.37 19.87
CA PRO A 179 30.79 -4.04 18.74
C PRO A 179 29.80 -4.34 17.61
N TRP A 180 30.29 -4.50 16.38
CA TRP A 180 29.44 -4.87 15.24
C TRP A 180 29.01 -6.34 15.37
N ASN A 181 27.74 -6.58 15.72
CA ASN A 181 27.17 -7.93 15.80
C ASN A 181 25.73 -7.98 15.24
N PRO A 182 25.56 -8.20 13.92
CA PRO A 182 24.24 -8.30 13.30
C PRO A 182 23.49 -9.60 13.67
N ASP A 183 24.18 -10.65 14.14
CA ASP A 183 23.56 -11.91 14.55
C ASP A 183 22.70 -11.78 15.82
N GLU A 184 22.98 -10.79 16.68
CA GLU A 184 22.14 -10.47 17.84
C GLU A 184 20.83 -9.76 17.46
N VAL A 185 20.78 -9.19 16.25
CA VAL A 185 19.70 -8.31 15.80
C VAL A 185 18.76 -9.01 14.84
N PHE A 186 19.32 -9.83 13.94
CA PHE A 186 18.57 -10.50 12.89
C PHE A 186 18.78 -12.00 13.00
N ASP A 187 17.71 -12.71 13.39
CA ASP A 187 17.74 -14.18 13.44
C ASP A 187 18.10 -14.74 12.07
N GLY A 188 19.03 -15.70 12.05
CA GLY A 188 19.48 -16.36 10.83
C GLY A 188 20.44 -15.54 9.97
N TYR A 189 20.93 -14.38 10.42
CA TYR A 189 21.90 -13.57 9.68
C TYR A 189 23.14 -14.39 9.22
N SER A 190 23.73 -15.18 10.12
CA SER A 190 24.85 -16.08 9.84
C SER A 190 24.55 -17.18 8.83
N GLN A 191 23.28 -17.55 8.65
CA GLN A 191 22.85 -18.57 7.67
C GLN A 191 22.74 -17.98 6.26
N LEU A 192 22.67 -16.65 6.14
CA LEU A 192 22.57 -15.99 4.85
C LEU A 192 23.91 -16.03 4.10
N HIS A 193 23.85 -16.41 2.83
CA HIS A 193 25.02 -16.41 1.96
C HIS A 193 25.68 -15.02 1.95
N PRO A 194 27.01 -14.89 2.07
CA PRO A 194 27.72 -13.60 2.15
C PRO A 194 27.40 -12.64 1.01
N GLN A 195 27.14 -13.19 -0.18
CA GLN A 195 26.81 -12.42 -1.39
C GLN A 195 25.30 -12.30 -1.65
N SER A 196 24.44 -12.74 -0.72
CA SER A 196 23.00 -12.58 -0.86
C SER A 196 22.59 -11.10 -0.74
N ILE A 197 21.58 -10.72 -1.52
CA ILE A 197 20.98 -9.37 -1.44
C ILE A 197 20.38 -9.13 -0.04
N GLN A 198 19.83 -10.18 0.57
CA GLN A 198 19.27 -10.15 1.93
C GLN A 198 20.32 -9.70 2.94
N ARG A 199 21.48 -10.39 2.99
CA ARG A 199 22.56 -10.04 3.93
C ARG A 199 23.10 -8.63 3.69
N ARG A 200 23.36 -8.26 2.43
CA ARG A 200 23.81 -6.91 2.09
C ARG A 200 22.80 -5.83 2.47
N THR A 201 21.50 -6.12 2.36
CA THR A 201 20.43 -5.20 2.77
C THR A 201 20.39 -5.04 4.29
N ILE A 202 20.50 -6.14 5.03
CA ILE A 202 20.57 -6.13 6.50
C ILE A 202 21.81 -5.36 6.96
N ASP A 203 22.98 -5.62 6.36
CA ASP A 203 24.22 -4.90 6.66
C ASP A 203 24.07 -3.40 6.40
N ALA A 204 23.48 -3.03 5.27
CA ALA A 204 23.25 -1.64 4.90
C ALA A 204 22.30 -0.93 5.90
N LEU A 205 21.19 -1.59 6.29
CA LEU A 205 20.28 -1.06 7.31
C LEU A 205 21.01 -0.90 8.64
N TYR A 206 21.62 -1.97 9.14
CA TYR A 206 22.17 -1.98 10.48
C TYR A 206 23.28 -0.93 10.61
N ARG A 207 24.06 -0.76 9.54
CA ARG A 207 25.01 0.36 9.40
C ARG A 207 24.32 1.71 9.44
N ALA A 208 23.22 1.91 8.73
CA ALA A 208 22.48 3.17 8.72
C ALA A 208 21.91 3.52 10.10
N ILE A 209 21.33 2.55 10.81
CA ILE A 209 20.84 2.72 12.21
C ILE A 209 21.97 3.18 13.12
N ARG A 210 23.16 2.58 12.99
CA ARG A 210 24.32 2.93 13.82
C ARG A 210 24.91 4.29 13.44
N GLN A 211 24.97 4.62 12.16
CA GLN A 211 25.50 5.90 11.66
C GLN A 211 24.57 7.08 11.94
N ALA A 212 23.27 6.84 12.10
CA ALA A 212 22.31 7.87 12.44
C ALA A 212 22.43 8.35 13.90
N GLN A 213 23.18 7.62 14.74
CA GLN A 213 23.36 7.96 16.16
C GLN A 213 24.59 8.85 16.36
N PRO A 214 24.52 9.84 17.28
CA PRO A 214 23.35 10.22 18.07
C PRO A 214 22.27 10.94 17.23
N LEU A 215 21.01 10.61 17.51
CA LEU A 215 19.85 11.27 16.91
C LEU A 215 19.72 12.69 17.45
N LYS A 216 19.44 13.63 16.54
CA LYS A 216 19.15 15.02 16.90
C LYS A 216 17.72 15.15 17.39
N LEU A 217 17.43 14.72 18.62
CA LEU A 217 16.08 14.75 19.17
C LEU A 217 15.69 16.18 19.61
N PRO A 218 14.49 16.69 19.25
CA PRO A 218 13.96 17.92 19.82
C PRO A 218 13.65 17.72 21.31
N ASP A 219 13.67 18.81 22.10
CA ASP A 219 13.57 18.72 23.56
C ASP A 219 12.27 18.08 24.03
N ALA A 220 11.16 18.30 23.30
CA ALA A 220 9.86 17.66 23.56
C ALA A 220 9.92 16.13 23.44
N LEU A 221 10.71 15.59 22.50
CA LEU A 221 10.91 14.15 22.34
C LEU A 221 11.90 13.62 23.37
N ARG A 222 12.96 14.39 23.67
CA ARG A 222 13.96 14.02 24.67
C ARG A 222 13.33 13.83 26.05
N ALA A 223 12.37 14.68 26.41
CA ALA A 223 11.61 14.58 27.66
C ALA A 223 10.75 13.30 27.78
N LYS A 224 10.38 12.68 26.65
CA LYS A 224 9.59 11.43 26.61
C LYS A 224 10.45 10.16 26.64
N ALA A 225 11.77 10.30 26.59
CA ALA A 225 12.65 9.15 26.54
C ALA A 225 12.73 8.41 27.90
N PRO A 226 12.88 7.07 27.90
CA PRO A 226 12.98 6.20 26.73
C PRO A 226 11.62 5.92 26.08
N PHE A 227 11.60 5.87 24.74
CA PHE A 227 10.40 5.54 23.98
C PHE A 227 10.69 4.52 22.86
N ALA A 228 9.70 3.69 22.54
CA ALA A 228 9.81 2.69 21.49
C ALA A 228 9.25 3.21 20.17
N VAL A 229 9.98 2.99 19.09
CA VAL A 229 9.60 3.38 17.72
C VAL A 229 9.67 2.16 16.83
N ARG A 230 8.65 1.99 15.99
CA ARG A 230 8.68 1.08 14.85
C ARG A 230 9.13 1.87 13.62
N LEU A 231 10.22 1.41 13.00
CA LEU A 231 10.77 1.95 11.77
C LEU A 231 10.34 1.03 10.62
N ASP A 232 9.50 1.54 9.73
CA ASP A 232 9.04 0.81 8.56
C ASP A 232 9.77 1.36 7.32
N PHE A 233 10.71 0.58 6.78
CA PHE A 233 11.49 0.92 5.61
C PHE A 233 10.84 0.34 4.36
N ARG A 234 10.46 1.21 3.42
CA ARG A 234 9.98 0.80 2.10
C ARG A 234 11.07 1.09 1.08
N PHE A 235 11.47 0.09 0.30
CA PHE A 235 12.62 0.25 -0.60
C PHE A 235 12.37 1.21 -1.78
N LYS A 236 11.11 1.55 -2.05
CA LYS A 236 10.74 2.61 -2.99
C LYS A 236 11.09 4.03 -2.47
N ASP A 237 11.15 4.24 -1.16
CA ASP A 237 11.33 5.57 -0.55
C ASP A 237 12.82 5.95 -0.44
N ALA A 238 13.74 5.01 -0.67
CA ALA A 238 15.19 5.22 -0.61
C ALA A 238 15.84 5.56 -1.97
N ARG A 239 15.05 6.01 -2.96
CA ARG A 239 15.48 6.31 -4.32
C ARG A 239 15.56 7.81 -4.60
#